data_AF-A0AAU5KAD6-F1
#
_entry.id   AF-A0AAU5KAD6-F1
#
_cell.length_a   1.000
_cell.length_b   1.000
_cell.length_c   1.000
_cell.angle_alpha   90.00
_cell.angle_beta   90.00
_cell.angle_gamma   90.00
#
_symmetry.space_group_name_H-M   'P 1'
#
loop_
_entity.id
_entity.type
_entity.pdbx_description
1 polymer ?
#
loop_
_entity_poly.entity_id
_entity_poly.type
_entity_poly.pdbx_seq_one_letter_code
_entity_poly.pdbx_strand_id
1 'polypeptide(L)'
;MTVTLPAAAQADPLAAIAEAMRPFDMNVDPATGGDGFNPQGEWDWWQISSYDNLVVLPAHDGDPRLIHQAVRPNGEPRPRGSLRCDGGPRGLLDLDGMRAISAADAAATWAVWARFAAQHPPAEPRSAFLARYGVDAEAASPDLERAKREHLAQPLVQALAQYAVTGGDEHYPNSFVMHDPVALFSGTEQEYVERAAAVAVPTTALLTLAGQWADQWNARPLGEVRPEESEGGAYWRLADAYLRGLPEDALLVQLLCHC
;
A
#
# COMPACT_ATOMS: atom_id res chain seq x y z
N MET A 1 3.23 1.68 -7.66
CA MET A 1 2.78 3.07 -7.52
C MET A 1 1.51 3.30 -8.33
N THR A 2 0.82 4.42 -8.12
CA THR A 2 -0.36 4.85 -8.89
C THR A 2 -0.02 6.16 -9.58
N VAL A 3 -0.32 6.27 -10.87
CA VAL A 3 -0.16 7.50 -11.64
C VAL A 3 -1.55 8.01 -12.04
N THR A 4 -1.77 9.32 -11.83
CA THR A 4 -3.01 9.98 -12.21
C THR A 4 -2.76 10.95 -13.36
N LEU A 5 -3.56 10.85 -14.41
CA LEU A 5 -3.38 11.60 -15.66
C LEU A 5 -4.67 12.28 -16.09
N PRO A 6 -4.59 13.43 -16.80
CA PRO A 6 -5.77 14.07 -17.36
C PRO A 6 -6.45 13.17 -18.40
N ALA A 7 -7.75 13.36 -18.63
CA ALA A 7 -8.54 12.56 -19.57
C ALA A 7 -7.94 12.47 -20.99
N ALA A 8 -7.24 13.52 -21.44
CA ALA A 8 -6.57 13.55 -22.74
C ALA A 8 -5.48 12.46 -22.89
N ALA A 9 -4.90 11.97 -21.78
CA ALA A 9 -3.93 10.89 -21.77
C ALA A 9 -4.50 9.56 -22.27
N GLN A 10 -5.83 9.41 -22.34
CA GLN A 10 -6.49 8.20 -22.86
C GLN A 10 -6.09 7.86 -24.31
N ALA A 11 -5.68 8.85 -25.10
CA ALA A 11 -5.25 8.65 -26.48
C ALA A 11 -3.93 7.87 -26.59
N ASP A 12 -2.98 8.12 -25.67
CA ASP A 12 -1.71 7.40 -25.57
C ASP A 12 -1.26 7.35 -24.10
N PRO A 13 -1.81 6.41 -23.31
CA PRO A 13 -1.51 6.34 -21.89
C PRO A 13 -0.03 6.07 -21.62
N LEU A 14 0.64 5.29 -22.46
CA LEU A 14 2.04 4.93 -22.23
C LEU A 14 2.96 6.14 -22.40
N ALA A 15 2.76 6.93 -23.46
CA ALA A 15 3.52 8.17 -23.66
C ALA A 15 3.26 9.18 -22.52
N ALA A 16 1.99 9.34 -22.12
CA ALA A 16 1.63 10.25 -21.03
C ALA A 16 2.24 9.82 -19.68
N ILE A 17 2.25 8.52 -19.37
CA ILE A 17 2.92 7.98 -18.18
C ILE A 17 4.43 8.27 -18.26
N ALA A 18 5.07 7.97 -19.39
CA ALA A 18 6.50 8.18 -19.57
C ALA A 18 6.88 9.66 -19.39
N GLU A 19 6.09 10.58 -19.95
CA GLU A 19 6.28 12.02 -19.78
C GLU A 19 6.14 12.45 -18.32
N ALA A 20 5.08 11.98 -17.64
CA ALA A 20 4.81 12.33 -16.25
C ALA A 20 5.85 11.75 -15.27
N MET A 21 6.36 10.55 -15.56
CA MET A 21 7.36 9.86 -14.74
C MET A 21 8.78 10.39 -14.93
N ARG A 22 9.10 10.93 -16.11
CA ARG A 22 10.44 11.39 -16.50
C ARG A 22 11.17 12.27 -15.47
N PRO A 23 10.52 13.22 -14.77
CA PRO A 23 11.21 14.04 -13.76
C PRO A 23 11.78 13.24 -12.57
N PHE A 24 11.30 12.01 -12.36
CA PHE A 24 11.65 11.14 -11.24
C PHE A 24 12.53 9.96 -11.66
N ASP A 25 13.04 9.93 -12.90
CA ASP A 25 14.01 8.93 -13.36
C ASP A 25 15.33 9.12 -12.62
N MET A 26 15.80 8.11 -11.89
CA MET A 26 17.05 8.18 -11.13
C MET A 26 18.30 8.04 -11.99
N ASN A 27 18.15 7.54 -13.22
CA ASN A 27 19.25 7.32 -14.15
C ASN A 27 19.63 8.58 -14.95
N VAL A 28 18.80 9.62 -14.90
CA VAL A 28 18.96 10.81 -15.73
C VAL A 28 19.29 12.01 -14.86
N ASP A 29 20.46 12.61 -15.06
CA ASP A 29 20.78 13.90 -14.45
C ASP A 29 19.92 15.00 -15.07
N PRO A 30 19.06 15.69 -14.29
CA PRO A 30 18.17 16.72 -14.82
C PRO A 30 18.92 17.95 -15.37
N ALA A 31 20.17 18.18 -14.95
CA ALA A 31 20.99 19.29 -15.44
C ALA A 31 21.60 19.02 -16.82
N THR A 32 21.90 17.75 -17.13
CA THR A 32 22.62 17.38 -18.36
C THR A 32 21.77 16.56 -19.33
N GLY A 33 20.67 15.96 -18.86
CA GLY A 33 19.82 15.03 -19.62
C GLY A 33 20.53 13.72 -19.99
N GLY A 34 21.69 13.44 -19.40
CA GLY A 34 22.47 12.22 -19.62
C GLY A 34 22.57 11.38 -18.35
N ASP A 35 23.38 10.31 -18.41
CA ASP A 35 23.59 9.39 -17.29
C ASP A 35 24.12 10.14 -16.06
N GLY A 36 23.37 10.11 -14.97
CA GLY A 36 23.77 10.75 -13.71
C GLY A 36 22.69 10.68 -12.63
N PHE A 37 23.02 11.13 -11.42
CA PHE A 37 22.13 11.03 -10.27
C PHE A 37 21.08 12.14 -10.28
N ASN A 38 19.80 11.76 -10.34
CA ASN A 38 18.69 12.66 -10.10
C ASN A 38 18.40 12.78 -8.59
N PRO A 39 18.53 13.96 -7.96
CA PRO A 39 18.17 14.13 -6.55
C PRO A 39 16.66 14.00 -6.28
N GLN A 40 15.83 14.02 -7.32
CA GLN A 40 14.39 13.72 -7.27
C GLN A 40 14.08 12.33 -7.84
N GLY A 41 15.09 11.50 -8.03
CA GLY A 41 14.94 10.16 -8.59
C GLY A 41 14.19 9.25 -7.63
N GLU A 42 13.09 8.67 -8.09
CA GLU A 42 12.23 7.74 -7.34
C GLU A 42 12.15 6.37 -8.03
N TRP A 43 12.70 6.25 -9.24
CA TRP A 43 12.66 5.00 -10.00
C TRP A 43 13.83 4.81 -10.95
N ASP A 44 14.26 3.56 -11.15
CA ASP A 44 15.24 3.17 -12.18
C ASP A 44 14.59 2.40 -13.35
N TRP A 45 13.43 1.76 -13.12
CA TRP A 45 12.54 1.25 -14.16
C TRP A 45 11.09 1.17 -13.68
N TRP A 46 10.16 1.14 -14.63
CA TRP A 46 8.74 0.92 -14.36
C TRP A 46 8.04 0.18 -15.51
N GLN A 47 6.87 -0.39 -15.21
CA GLN A 47 5.95 -0.96 -16.19
C GLN A 47 4.50 -0.81 -15.70
N ILE A 48 3.55 -0.68 -16.62
CA ILE A 48 2.13 -0.86 -16.30
C ILE A 48 1.93 -2.28 -15.77
N SER A 49 1.67 -2.39 -14.49
CA SER A 49 1.42 -3.66 -13.82
C SER A 49 0.91 -3.36 -12.42
N SER A 50 -0.16 -4.02 -12.05
CA SER A 50 -0.64 -4.06 -10.67
C SER A 50 -0.33 -5.42 -10.06
N TYR A 51 0.09 -5.48 -8.80
CA TYR A 51 -0.03 -6.74 -8.05
C TYR A 51 -1.49 -6.96 -7.65
N ASP A 52 -2.15 -5.87 -7.25
CA ASP A 52 -3.57 -5.82 -6.87
C ASP A 52 -4.35 -5.03 -7.92
N ASN A 53 -4.88 -5.73 -8.93
CA ASN A 53 -5.61 -5.08 -10.03
C ASN A 53 -6.78 -4.21 -9.51
N LEU A 54 -6.95 -3.02 -10.10
CA LEU A 54 -8.11 -2.16 -9.86
C LEU A 54 -9.41 -2.89 -10.20
N VAL A 55 -10.42 -2.70 -9.36
CA VAL A 55 -11.75 -3.30 -9.58
C VAL A 55 -12.53 -2.44 -10.57
N VAL A 56 -13.11 -3.09 -11.57
CA VAL A 56 -13.98 -2.46 -12.56
C VAL A 56 -15.43 -2.56 -12.10
N LEU A 57 -16.20 -1.48 -12.25
CA LEU A 57 -17.65 -1.52 -12.04
C LEU A 57 -18.29 -2.56 -12.99
N PRO A 58 -19.19 -3.43 -12.54
CA PRO A 58 -19.77 -4.48 -13.37
C PRO A 58 -20.40 -3.98 -14.68
N ALA A 59 -20.98 -2.78 -14.69
CA ALA A 59 -21.58 -2.16 -15.87
C ALA A 59 -20.56 -1.72 -16.95
N HIS A 60 -19.28 -1.73 -16.61
CA HIS A 60 -18.17 -1.30 -17.47
C HIS A 60 -17.19 -2.44 -17.77
N ASP A 61 -17.58 -3.69 -17.52
CA ASP A 61 -16.75 -4.85 -17.89
C ASP A 61 -16.48 -4.85 -19.40
N GLY A 62 -15.19 -4.90 -19.76
CA GLY A 62 -14.74 -4.85 -21.16
C GLY A 62 -14.82 -3.47 -21.82
N ASP A 63 -15.03 -2.37 -21.08
CA ASP A 63 -14.96 -1.02 -21.65
C ASP A 63 -13.57 -0.79 -22.29
N PRO A 64 -13.49 -0.36 -23.57
CA PRO A 64 -12.22 -0.24 -24.28
C PRO A 64 -11.28 0.84 -23.74
N ARG A 65 -11.76 1.70 -22.83
CA ARG A 65 -10.93 2.68 -22.14
C ARG A 65 -10.14 2.07 -20.98
N LEU A 66 -10.47 0.86 -20.55
CA LEU A 66 -9.72 0.14 -19.53
C LEU A 66 -8.35 -0.29 -20.09
N ILE A 67 -7.32 -0.11 -19.27
CA ILE A 67 -5.94 -0.43 -19.59
C ILE A 67 -5.65 -1.82 -19.03
N HIS A 68 -5.11 -2.68 -19.89
CA HIS A 68 -4.73 -4.05 -19.54
C HIS A 68 -3.36 -4.36 -20.10
N GLN A 69 -2.41 -4.63 -19.22
CA GLN A 69 -1.11 -5.15 -19.61
C GLN A 69 -1.24 -6.65 -19.91
N ALA A 70 -0.91 -7.05 -21.15
CA ALA A 70 -1.07 -8.43 -21.60
C ALA A 70 -0.01 -9.40 -21.02
N VAL A 71 1.16 -8.87 -20.69
CA VAL A 71 2.33 -9.65 -20.25
C VAL A 71 2.91 -9.11 -18.96
N ARG A 72 3.41 -10.02 -18.12
CA ARG A 72 4.19 -9.70 -16.93
C ARG A 72 5.56 -9.09 -17.32
N PRO A 73 6.30 -8.50 -16.37
CA PRO A 73 7.66 -8.00 -16.62
C PRO A 73 8.62 -9.07 -17.16
N ASN A 74 8.45 -10.32 -16.77
CA ASN A 74 9.24 -11.46 -17.27
C ASN A 74 8.78 -11.96 -18.67
N GLY A 75 7.82 -11.30 -19.31
CA GLY A 75 7.29 -11.64 -20.64
C GLY A 75 6.19 -12.72 -20.64
N GLU A 76 5.86 -13.32 -19.51
CA GLU A 76 4.82 -14.35 -19.44
C GLU A 76 3.42 -13.75 -19.64
N PRO A 77 2.48 -14.48 -20.27
CA PRO A 77 1.08 -14.08 -20.35
C PRO A 77 0.51 -13.81 -18.96
N ARG A 78 -0.22 -12.71 -18.81
CA ARG A 78 -0.85 -12.35 -17.55
C ARG A 78 -2.32 -12.78 -17.56
N PRO A 79 -2.71 -13.83 -16.79
CA PRO A 79 -4.12 -14.18 -16.68
C PRO A 79 -4.86 -13.03 -15.99
N ARG A 80 -6.04 -12.71 -16.51
CA ARG A 80 -6.88 -11.62 -15.99
C ARG A 80 -7.99 -12.19 -15.13
N GLY A 81 -8.16 -11.61 -13.94
CA GLY A 81 -9.38 -11.79 -13.17
C GLY A 81 -10.57 -11.11 -13.85
N SER A 82 -11.78 -11.61 -13.63
CA SER A 82 -13.00 -10.90 -14.03
C SER A 82 -13.08 -9.56 -13.28
N LEU A 83 -13.56 -8.50 -13.94
CA LEU A 83 -13.71 -7.16 -13.36
C LEU A 83 -12.40 -6.59 -12.79
N ARG A 84 -11.29 -6.78 -13.51
CA ARG A 84 -9.96 -6.30 -13.10
C ARG A 84 -9.23 -5.62 -14.26
N CYS A 85 -8.58 -4.49 -13.98
CA CYS A 85 -7.73 -3.76 -14.93
C CYS A 85 -6.47 -3.21 -14.25
N ASP A 86 -5.51 -2.76 -15.07
CA ASP A 86 -4.31 -2.06 -14.61
C ASP A 86 -4.50 -0.54 -14.55
N GLY A 87 -5.53 -0.03 -15.21
CA GLY A 87 -5.87 1.38 -15.17
C GLY A 87 -7.11 1.70 -16.00
N GLY A 88 -7.53 2.96 -15.94
CA GLY A 88 -8.65 3.49 -16.71
C GLY A 88 -9.21 4.76 -16.07
N PRO A 89 -10.23 5.36 -16.70
CA PRO A 89 -10.94 6.49 -16.11
C PRO A 89 -11.54 6.14 -14.74
N ARG A 90 -11.37 7.03 -13.75
CA ARG A 90 -11.83 6.85 -12.35
C ARG A 90 -13.28 6.37 -12.26
N GLY A 91 -14.16 6.96 -13.08
CA GLY A 91 -15.59 6.67 -13.09
C GLY A 91 -15.96 5.26 -13.56
N LEU A 92 -15.02 4.50 -14.12
CA LEU A 92 -15.23 3.09 -14.49
C LEU A 92 -14.81 2.11 -13.39
N LEU A 93 -14.12 2.61 -12.36
CA LEU A 93 -13.51 1.80 -11.32
C LEU A 93 -14.38 1.79 -10.07
N ASP A 94 -14.46 0.63 -9.42
CA ASP A 94 -15.19 0.43 -8.18
C ASP A 94 -14.26 0.65 -6.96
N LEU A 95 -13.77 1.88 -6.82
CA LEU A 95 -12.87 2.23 -5.71
C LEU A 95 -13.56 2.11 -4.35
N ASP A 96 -14.88 2.35 -4.30
CA ASP A 96 -15.64 2.20 -3.06
C ASP A 96 -15.88 0.72 -2.71
N GLY A 97 -16.12 -0.14 -3.70
CA GLY A 97 -16.15 -1.59 -3.50
C GLY A 97 -14.81 -2.13 -2.97
N MET A 98 -13.68 -1.64 -3.48
CA MET A 98 -12.34 -1.99 -2.96
C MET A 98 -12.22 -1.65 -1.47
N ARG A 99 -12.62 -0.44 -1.08
CA ARG A 99 -12.62 -0.01 0.32
C ARG A 99 -13.55 -0.83 1.19
N ALA A 100 -14.75 -1.13 0.70
CA ALA A 100 -15.74 -1.91 1.44
C ALA A 100 -15.27 -3.36 1.69
N ILE A 101 -14.65 -3.99 0.68
CA ILE A 101 -14.05 -5.32 0.81
C ILE A 101 -12.92 -5.28 1.85
N SER A 102 -11.98 -4.33 1.71
CA SER A 102 -10.85 -4.21 2.64
C SER A 102 -11.31 -3.92 4.07
N ALA A 103 -12.34 -3.08 4.26
CA ALA A 103 -12.93 -2.82 5.56
C ALA A 103 -13.56 -4.07 6.18
N ALA A 104 -14.29 -4.86 5.38
CA ALA A 104 -14.90 -6.11 5.84
C ALA A 104 -13.83 -7.16 6.23
N ASP A 105 -12.79 -7.32 5.41
CA ASP A 105 -11.67 -8.21 5.69
C ASP A 105 -10.91 -7.79 6.95
N ALA A 106 -10.73 -6.48 7.14
CA ALA A 106 -10.09 -5.94 8.33
C ALA A 106 -10.94 -6.15 9.59
N ALA A 107 -12.26 -5.99 9.51
CA ALA A 107 -13.15 -6.28 10.62
C ALA A 107 -13.10 -7.77 11.02
N ALA A 108 -13.08 -8.66 10.02
CA ALA A 108 -12.94 -10.10 10.26
C ALA A 108 -11.58 -10.44 10.90
N THR A 109 -10.48 -9.87 10.38
CA THR A 109 -9.13 -9.98 10.96
C THR A 109 -9.11 -9.49 12.42
N TRP A 110 -9.72 -8.33 12.69
CA TRP A 110 -9.81 -7.77 14.03
C TRP A 110 -10.58 -8.69 14.98
N ALA A 111 -11.68 -9.30 14.53
CA ALA A 111 -12.46 -10.24 15.33
C ALA A 111 -11.63 -11.46 15.76
N VAL A 112 -10.73 -11.94 14.89
CA VAL A 112 -9.75 -12.99 15.26
C VAL A 112 -8.84 -12.50 16.38
N TRP A 113 -8.21 -11.32 16.21
CA TRP A 113 -7.37 -10.72 17.24
C TRP A 113 -8.11 -10.57 18.58
N ALA A 114 -9.30 -9.96 18.57
CA ALA A 114 -10.10 -9.70 19.75
C ALA A 114 -10.48 -10.99 20.50
N ARG A 115 -10.79 -12.07 19.76
CA ARG A 115 -11.06 -13.39 20.34
C ARG A 115 -9.87 -13.93 21.12
N PHE A 116 -8.66 -13.85 20.56
CA PHE A 116 -7.44 -14.31 21.26
C PHE A 116 -7.07 -13.37 22.41
N ALA A 117 -7.14 -12.06 22.20
CA ALA A 117 -6.86 -11.06 23.23
C ALA A 117 -7.76 -11.24 24.48
N ALA A 118 -9.01 -11.67 24.31
CA ALA A 118 -9.92 -11.97 25.41
C ALA A 118 -9.57 -13.25 26.20
N GLN A 119 -8.78 -14.17 25.63
CA GLN A 119 -8.46 -15.48 26.21
C GLN A 119 -7.07 -15.53 26.86
N HIS A 120 -6.24 -14.51 26.64
CA HIS A 120 -4.85 -14.46 27.08
C HIS A 120 -4.57 -13.20 27.90
N PRO A 121 -3.54 -13.20 28.77
CA PRO A 121 -3.09 -11.98 29.42
C PRO A 121 -2.74 -10.88 28.39
N PRO A 122 -2.94 -9.59 28.72
CA PRO A 122 -2.54 -8.49 27.86
C PRO A 122 -1.07 -8.58 27.47
N ALA A 123 -0.77 -8.35 26.19
CA ALA A 123 0.58 -8.32 25.66
C ALA A 123 1.06 -6.88 25.42
N GLU A 124 2.37 -6.66 25.51
CA GLU A 124 3.05 -5.42 25.17
C GLU A 124 3.64 -5.51 23.74
N PRO A 125 3.65 -4.40 22.97
CA PRO A 125 4.28 -4.36 21.66
C PRO A 125 5.80 -4.52 21.76
N ARG A 126 6.43 -4.97 20.68
CA ARG A 126 7.88 -5.17 20.57
C ARG A 126 8.66 -3.91 20.94
N SER A 127 8.14 -2.74 20.60
CA SER A 127 8.74 -1.44 20.94
C SER A 127 8.91 -1.24 22.46
N ALA A 128 8.01 -1.76 23.29
CA ALA A 128 8.14 -1.68 24.75
C ALA A 128 9.34 -2.50 25.26
N PHE A 129 9.60 -3.66 24.67
CA PHE A 129 10.77 -4.48 25.00
C PHE A 129 12.07 -3.81 24.51
N LEU A 130 12.09 -3.27 23.30
CA LEU A 130 13.26 -2.53 22.79
C LEU A 130 13.60 -1.33 23.70
N ALA A 131 12.59 -0.56 24.10
CA ALA A 131 12.76 0.56 25.02
C ALA A 131 13.31 0.13 26.39
N ARG A 132 12.87 -1.03 26.93
CA ARG A 132 13.35 -1.59 28.21
C ARG A 132 14.86 -1.87 28.20
N TYR A 133 15.42 -2.24 27.05
CA TYR A 133 16.85 -2.52 26.91
C TYR A 133 17.66 -1.35 26.34
N GLY A 134 17.03 -0.23 26.00
CA GLY A 134 17.71 0.91 25.38
C GLY A 134 18.38 0.57 24.05
N VAL A 135 17.83 -0.41 23.32
CA VAL A 135 18.41 -0.88 22.05
C VAL A 135 17.67 -0.27 20.88
N ASP A 136 18.44 0.17 19.90
CA ASP A 136 17.93 0.50 18.58
C ASP A 136 17.59 -0.81 17.83
N ALA A 137 16.47 -0.82 17.11
CA ALA A 137 16.01 -1.97 16.33
C ALA A 137 17.00 -2.36 15.22
N GLU A 138 17.80 -1.39 14.76
CA GLU A 138 18.75 -1.54 13.64
C GLU A 138 20.14 -2.06 14.09
N ALA A 139 20.45 -2.03 15.39
CA ALA A 139 21.76 -2.43 15.90
C ALA A 139 21.76 -3.89 16.35
N ALA A 140 22.48 -4.76 15.62
CA ALA A 140 22.68 -6.14 16.02
C ALA A 140 23.37 -6.22 17.40
N SER A 141 22.62 -6.67 18.40
CA SER A 141 23.10 -6.79 19.78
C SER A 141 22.46 -7.98 20.50
N PRO A 142 23.14 -8.56 21.51
CA PRO A 142 22.54 -9.59 22.35
C PRO A 142 21.23 -9.16 23.01
N ASP A 143 21.10 -7.87 23.33
CA ASP A 143 19.92 -7.28 23.95
C ASP A 143 18.75 -7.12 22.97
N LEU A 144 19.02 -6.83 21.69
CA LEU A 144 18.00 -6.89 20.62
C LEU A 144 17.38 -8.29 20.51
N GLU A 145 18.23 -9.32 20.47
CA GLU A 145 17.77 -10.71 20.39
C GLU A 145 17.03 -11.13 21.66
N ARG A 146 17.42 -10.60 22.82
CA ARG A 146 16.68 -10.79 24.06
C ARG A 146 15.31 -10.12 24.01
N ALA A 147 15.22 -8.87 23.57
CA ALA A 147 13.97 -8.13 23.43
C ALA A 147 12.99 -8.87 22.51
N LYS A 148 13.47 -9.36 21.35
CA LYS A 148 12.67 -10.17 20.42
C LYS A 148 12.16 -11.46 21.08
N ARG A 149 13.05 -12.21 21.75
CA ARG A 149 12.66 -13.46 22.43
C ARG A 149 11.60 -13.22 23.50
N GLU A 150 11.75 -12.17 24.31
CA GLU A 150 10.78 -11.86 25.37
C GLU A 150 9.43 -11.41 24.80
N HIS A 151 9.42 -10.58 23.77
CA HIS A 151 8.18 -10.21 23.06
C HIS A 151 7.47 -11.44 22.46
N LEU A 152 8.21 -12.32 21.79
CA LEU A 152 7.68 -13.55 21.19
C LEU A 152 7.28 -14.61 22.21
N ALA A 153 7.75 -14.51 23.45
CA ALA A 153 7.39 -15.42 24.55
C ALA A 153 6.02 -15.08 25.18
N GLN A 154 5.39 -13.98 24.78
CA GLN A 154 4.11 -13.58 25.33
C GLN A 154 2.99 -14.56 24.93
N PRO A 155 2.13 -15.01 25.86
CA PRO A 155 1.12 -16.04 25.58
C PRO A 155 0.20 -15.71 24.39
N LEU A 156 -0.27 -14.46 24.31
CA LEU A 156 -1.12 -13.99 23.20
C LEU A 156 -0.39 -14.06 21.85
N VAL A 157 0.87 -13.61 21.80
CA VAL A 157 1.69 -13.62 20.59
C VAL A 157 1.96 -15.05 20.13
N GLN A 158 2.28 -15.97 21.06
CA GLN A 158 2.47 -17.38 20.74
C GLN A 158 1.18 -18.05 20.25
N ALA A 159 0.04 -17.76 20.87
CA ALA A 159 -1.24 -18.34 20.48
C ALA A 159 -1.65 -17.93 19.04
N LEU A 160 -1.48 -16.65 18.70
CA LEU A 160 -1.73 -16.14 17.35
C LEU A 160 -0.74 -16.69 16.33
N ALA A 161 0.55 -16.77 16.67
CA ALA A 161 1.55 -17.37 15.80
C ALA A 161 1.22 -18.85 15.52
N GLN A 162 0.87 -19.61 16.56
CA GLN A 162 0.47 -21.01 16.44
C GLN A 162 -0.77 -21.15 15.54
N TYR A 163 -1.79 -20.31 15.76
CA TYR A 163 -3.00 -20.30 14.93
C TYR A 163 -2.67 -20.07 13.45
N ALA A 164 -1.86 -19.06 13.15
CA ALA A 164 -1.46 -18.71 11.80
C ALA A 164 -0.66 -19.81 11.09
N VAL A 165 0.25 -20.50 11.79
CA VAL A 165 1.08 -21.56 11.18
C VAL A 165 0.37 -22.91 11.04
N THR A 166 -0.64 -23.21 11.87
CA THR A 166 -1.40 -24.48 11.78
C THR A 166 -2.55 -24.46 10.77
N GLY A 167 -2.63 -23.41 9.95
CA GLY A 167 -3.61 -23.32 8.87
C GLY A 167 -4.55 -22.11 8.98
N GLY A 168 -4.46 -21.32 10.06
CA GLY A 168 -5.20 -20.07 10.23
C GLY A 168 -6.68 -20.14 9.81
N ASP A 169 -7.21 -19.01 9.42
CA ASP A 169 -8.30 -18.92 8.43
C ASP A 169 -7.91 -17.88 7.38
N GLU A 170 -8.78 -17.61 6.42
CA GLU A 170 -8.53 -16.61 5.37
C GLU A 170 -8.33 -15.18 5.90
N HIS A 171 -8.75 -14.91 7.14
CA HIS A 171 -8.67 -13.60 7.79
C HIS A 171 -7.45 -13.47 8.72
N TYR A 172 -6.69 -14.53 8.96
CA TYR A 172 -5.42 -14.44 9.69
C TYR A 172 -4.36 -15.38 9.09
N PRO A 173 -3.87 -15.05 7.88
CA PRO A 173 -2.88 -15.87 7.20
C PRO A 173 -1.51 -15.85 7.89
N ASN A 174 -0.66 -16.82 7.53
CA ASN A 174 0.71 -16.97 8.05
C ASN A 174 1.59 -15.71 7.87
N SER A 175 1.28 -14.82 6.91
CA SER A 175 2.00 -13.55 6.76
C SER A 175 1.95 -12.68 8.02
N PHE A 176 0.90 -12.78 8.84
CA PHE A 176 0.79 -12.04 10.11
C PHE A 176 1.88 -12.41 11.13
N VAL A 177 2.52 -13.58 11.00
CA VAL A 177 3.63 -14.00 11.87
C VAL A 177 4.87 -13.11 11.67
N MET A 178 4.99 -12.45 10.53
CA MET A 178 6.10 -11.54 10.23
C MET A 178 5.90 -10.13 10.82
N HIS A 179 4.71 -9.85 11.37
CA HIS A 179 4.37 -8.55 11.97
C HIS A 179 4.37 -8.64 13.50
N ASP A 180 4.47 -7.49 14.17
CA ASP A 180 4.14 -7.37 15.60
C ASP A 180 2.61 -7.24 15.72
N PRO A 181 1.88 -8.30 16.13
CA PRO A 181 0.43 -8.25 16.15
C PRO A 181 -0.09 -7.25 17.19
N VAL A 182 0.62 -7.04 18.30
CA VAL A 182 0.21 -6.11 19.36
C VAL A 182 0.28 -4.67 18.86
N ALA A 183 1.33 -4.33 18.11
CA ALA A 183 1.43 -3.01 17.48
C ALA A 183 0.41 -2.86 16.33
N LEU A 184 0.20 -3.91 15.54
CA LEU A 184 -0.71 -3.90 14.40
C LEU A 184 -2.16 -3.63 14.81
N PHE A 185 -2.62 -4.27 15.89
CA PHE A 185 -3.97 -4.11 16.43
C PHE A 185 -4.03 -3.12 17.61
N SER A 186 -3.06 -2.22 17.70
CA SER A 186 -3.15 -1.11 18.65
C SER A 186 -4.29 -0.16 18.25
N GLY A 187 -5.01 0.35 19.25
CA GLY A 187 -6.18 1.22 19.05
C GLY A 187 -7.51 0.47 19.12
N THR A 188 -8.49 1.00 18.40
CA THR A 188 -9.86 0.47 18.31
C THR A 188 -10.10 -0.29 17.00
N GLU A 189 -11.14 -1.12 16.99
CA GLU A 189 -11.61 -1.79 15.77
C GLU A 189 -11.88 -0.79 14.65
N GLN A 190 -12.53 0.33 15.00
CA GLN A 190 -12.88 1.37 14.05
C GLN A 190 -11.62 1.97 13.40
N GLU A 191 -10.59 2.31 14.18
CA GLU A 191 -9.33 2.84 13.64
C GLU A 191 -8.62 1.81 12.75
N TYR A 192 -8.65 0.53 13.11
CA TYR A 192 -8.06 -0.54 12.31
C TYR A 192 -8.77 -0.69 10.96
N VAL A 193 -10.10 -0.71 10.96
CA VAL A 193 -10.95 -0.84 9.77
C VAL A 193 -10.84 0.39 8.87
N GLU A 194 -10.87 1.59 9.44
CA GLU A 194 -10.69 2.85 8.70
C GLU A 194 -9.32 2.91 8.03
N ARG A 195 -8.26 2.48 8.73
CA ARG A 195 -6.92 2.39 8.15
C ARG A 195 -6.86 1.38 7.01
N ALA A 196 -7.47 0.20 7.16
CA ALA A 196 -7.52 -0.79 6.08
C ALA A 196 -8.24 -0.25 4.83
N ALA A 197 -9.39 0.40 5.02
CA ALA A 197 -10.10 1.05 3.92
C ALA A 197 -9.25 2.14 3.23
N ALA A 198 -8.50 2.94 4.00
CA ALA A 198 -7.65 4.00 3.45
C ALA A 198 -6.47 3.47 2.63
N VAL A 199 -5.97 2.26 2.90
CA VAL A 199 -4.89 1.64 2.11
C VAL A 199 -5.40 0.77 0.95
N ALA A 200 -6.71 0.60 0.82
CA ALA A 200 -7.30 -0.36 -0.13
C ALA A 200 -7.05 0.02 -1.60
N VAL A 201 -6.93 1.33 -1.90
CA VAL A 201 -6.77 1.84 -3.26
C VAL A 201 -5.39 2.45 -3.50
N PRO A 202 -4.88 3.33 -2.62
CA PRO A 202 -3.54 3.88 -2.82
C PRO A 202 -2.49 2.78 -2.79
N THR A 203 -1.49 2.89 -3.65
CA THR A 203 -0.27 2.06 -3.57
C THR A 203 0.80 2.78 -2.75
N THR A 204 2.00 2.23 -2.61
CA THR A 204 3.11 2.83 -1.83
C THR A 204 3.54 4.24 -2.25
N ALA A 205 3.28 4.63 -3.50
CA ALA A 205 3.50 5.97 -4.02
C ALA A 205 2.39 6.38 -5.00
N LEU A 206 2.22 7.68 -5.18
CA LEU A 206 1.19 8.32 -6.00
C LEU A 206 1.79 9.52 -6.76
N LEU A 207 1.63 9.54 -8.08
CA LEU A 207 1.88 10.72 -8.91
C LEU A 207 0.56 11.44 -9.20
N THR A 208 0.43 12.66 -8.70
CA THR A 208 -0.78 13.49 -8.84
C THR A 208 -0.95 14.07 -10.24
N LEU A 209 -2.15 14.59 -10.55
CA LEU A 209 -2.48 15.28 -11.80
C LEU A 209 -1.65 16.55 -11.99
N ALA A 210 -1.16 17.13 -10.89
CA ALA A 210 -0.25 18.26 -10.89
C ALA A 210 1.22 17.85 -11.14
N GLY A 211 1.50 16.57 -11.36
CA GLY A 211 2.85 16.06 -11.57
C GLY A 211 3.70 16.00 -10.30
N GLN A 212 3.06 15.97 -9.13
CA GLN A 212 3.77 15.89 -7.84
C GLN A 212 3.78 14.45 -7.33
N TRP A 213 4.96 13.97 -6.96
CA TRP A 213 5.16 12.67 -6.33
C TRP A 213 4.88 12.72 -4.84
N ALA A 214 4.09 11.79 -4.33
CA ALA A 214 3.85 11.59 -2.90
C ALA A 214 3.98 10.11 -2.55
N ASP A 215 4.49 9.83 -1.36
CA ASP A 215 4.65 8.47 -0.83
C ASP A 215 4.60 8.49 0.70
N GLN A 216 4.86 7.33 1.31
CA GLN A 216 4.85 7.15 2.77
C GLN A 216 5.93 7.94 3.54
N TRP A 217 6.89 8.56 2.85
CA TRP A 217 7.92 9.40 3.45
C TRP A 217 7.68 10.90 3.19
N ASN A 218 6.86 11.24 2.20
CA ASN A 218 6.50 12.61 1.86
C ASN A 218 5.03 12.72 1.41
N ALA A 219 4.11 12.89 2.36
CA ALA A 219 2.68 13.00 2.08
C ALA A 219 2.25 14.43 1.70
N ARG A 220 3.12 15.42 1.90
CA ARG A 220 2.83 16.86 1.80
C ARG A 220 2.26 17.33 0.45
N PRO A 221 2.64 16.73 -0.70
CA PRO A 221 2.04 17.10 -1.97
C PRO A 221 0.53 16.82 -2.06
N LEU A 222 0.00 15.97 -1.17
CA LEU A 222 -1.42 15.63 -1.10
C LEU A 222 -2.19 16.49 -0.10
N GLY A 223 -1.51 17.18 0.81
CA GLY A 223 -2.15 18.05 1.80
C GLY A 223 -1.38 18.17 3.12
N GLU A 224 -2.07 18.65 4.14
CA GLU A 224 -1.49 18.88 5.46
C GLU A 224 -1.41 17.59 6.30
N VAL A 225 -0.21 17.34 6.83
CA VAL A 225 0.08 16.27 7.80
C VAL A 225 -0.27 16.78 9.19
N ARG A 226 -1.07 16.00 9.93
CA ARG A 226 -1.48 16.39 11.28
C ARG A 226 -0.31 16.24 12.27
N PRO A 227 -0.17 17.09 13.29
CA PRO A 227 0.96 17.03 14.23
C PRO A 227 1.14 15.67 14.93
N GLU A 228 0.05 14.94 15.16
CA GLU A 228 0.02 13.65 15.83
C GLU A 228 0.22 12.44 14.90
N GLU A 229 0.25 12.66 13.58
CA GLU A 229 0.26 11.61 12.57
C GLU A 229 1.68 11.43 11.99
N SER A 230 2.08 10.19 11.72
CA SER A 230 3.32 9.93 10.95
C SER A 230 3.12 10.27 9.47
N GLU A 231 4.20 10.59 8.75
CA GLU A 231 4.13 10.82 7.29
C GLU A 231 3.45 9.65 6.55
N GLY A 232 3.80 8.41 6.92
CA GLY A 232 3.16 7.22 6.34
C GLY A 232 1.67 7.11 6.64
N GLY A 233 1.25 7.43 7.88
CA GLY A 233 -0.19 7.47 8.23
C GLY A 233 -0.93 8.54 7.42
N ALA A 234 -0.34 9.72 7.33
CA ALA A 234 -0.89 10.85 6.58
C ALA A 234 -0.99 10.55 5.09
N TYR A 235 0.02 9.88 4.51
CA TYR A 235 0.02 9.48 3.11
C TYR A 235 -1.21 8.65 2.77
N TRP A 236 -1.51 7.58 3.51
CA TRP A 236 -2.65 6.72 3.22
C TRP A 236 -3.98 7.49 3.26
N ARG A 237 -4.19 8.28 4.30
CA ARG A 237 -5.39 9.12 4.46
C ARG A 237 -5.53 10.15 3.34
N LEU A 238 -4.45 10.88 3.03
CA LEU A 238 -4.46 11.94 2.03
C LEU A 238 -4.56 11.38 0.61
N ALA A 239 -3.88 10.27 0.31
CA ALA A 239 -3.93 9.61 -0.99
C ALA A 239 -5.32 9.03 -1.26
N ASP A 240 -5.96 8.40 -0.25
CA ASP A 240 -7.33 7.91 -0.40
C ASP A 240 -8.32 9.05 -0.71
N ALA A 241 -8.22 10.14 0.05
CA ALA A 241 -9.04 11.33 -0.15
C ALA A 241 -8.81 11.96 -1.54
N TYR A 242 -7.56 12.05 -1.97
CA TYR A 242 -7.19 12.54 -3.29
C TYR A 242 -7.79 11.68 -4.41
N LEU A 243 -7.63 10.36 -4.35
CA LEU A 243 -8.16 9.43 -5.36
C LEU A 243 -9.70 9.45 -5.43
N ARG A 244 -10.37 9.66 -4.29
CA ARG A 244 -11.82 9.86 -4.24
C ARG A 244 -12.27 11.16 -4.92
N GLY A 245 -11.48 12.22 -4.75
CA GLY A 245 -11.77 13.56 -5.28
C GLY A 245 -11.43 13.77 -6.76
N LEU A 246 -10.84 12.78 -7.43
CA LEU A 246 -10.50 12.88 -8.84
C LEU A 246 -11.73 13.07 -9.74
N PRO A 247 -11.62 13.83 -10.85
CA PRO A 247 -12.61 13.81 -11.91
C PRO A 247 -12.89 12.39 -12.41
N GLU A 248 -14.13 12.11 -12.83
CA GLU A 248 -14.51 10.77 -13.29
C GLU A 248 -13.78 10.32 -14.55
N ASP A 249 -13.34 11.27 -15.37
CA ASP A 249 -12.60 11.04 -16.60
C ASP A 249 -11.07 11.06 -16.40
N ALA A 250 -10.57 11.39 -15.21
CA ALA A 250 -9.15 11.29 -14.89
C ALA A 250 -8.71 9.82 -14.96
N LEU A 251 -7.59 9.55 -15.62
CA LEU A 251 -7.03 8.22 -15.71
C LEU A 251 -6.28 7.90 -14.42
N LEU A 252 -6.52 6.71 -13.88
CA LEU A 252 -5.72 6.09 -12.83
C LEU A 252 -5.01 4.89 -13.44
N VAL A 253 -3.69 4.78 -13.28
CA VAL A 253 -2.91 3.65 -13.78
C VAL A 253 -1.97 3.15 -12.69
N GLN A 254 -2.01 1.85 -12.40
CA GLN A 254 -1.10 1.22 -11.47
C GLN A 254 0.14 0.71 -12.19
N LEU A 255 1.30 1.08 -11.64
CA LEU A 255 2.61 0.70 -12.15
C LEU A 255 3.35 -0.16 -11.14
N LEU A 256 4.07 -1.13 -11.67
CA LEU A 256 5.20 -1.73 -10.99
C LEU A 256 6.38 -0.80 -11.21
N CYS A 257 6.96 -0.35 -10.11
CA CYS A 257 8.02 0.64 -10.08
C CYS A 257 9.10 0.13 -9.14
N HIS A 258 10.37 0.24 -9.54
CA HIS A 258 11.52 -0.17 -8.75
C HIS A 258 12.42 1.04 -8.49
N CYS A 259 13.09 1.01 -7.34
CA CYS A 259 14.07 1.99 -6.89
C CYS A 259 15.24 1.26 -6.21
#